data_AF-A0A8T4WJ42-F1
#
_entry.id   AF-A0A8T4WJ42-F1
#
_cell.length_a   1.000
_cell.length_b   1.000
_cell.length_c   1.000
_cell.angle_alpha   90.00
_cell.angle_beta   90.00
_cell.angle_gamma   90.00
#
_symmetry.space_group_name_H-M   'P 1'
#
loop_
_entity.id
_entity.type
_entity.pdbx_description
1 polymer ?
#
loop_
_entity_poly.entity_id
_entity_poly.type
_entity_poly.pdbx_seq_one_letter_code
_entity_poly.pdbx_strand_id
1 'polypeptide(L)'
;MLDLVGIISGFIILATLIYLKVDFGKAIMVATLILLLLSEPSLQGLSWITEITLESDTLSLIAIITQIAFLGYLYKDSEQVMRMIKELRAALPDRRMVIGSIPALFGLMPMPGGALVSAPMIDDEGDQLNL
;
A
#
# COMPACT_ATOMS: atom_id res chain seq x y z
N MET A 1 28.11 -10.05 10.21
CA MET A 1 27.59 -9.35 11.42
C MET A 1 27.19 -7.91 11.09
N LEU A 2 27.99 -7.17 10.31
CA LEU A 2 27.63 -5.82 9.85
C LEU A 2 26.33 -5.79 9.04
N ASP A 3 26.09 -6.76 8.15
CA ASP A 3 24.85 -6.83 7.36
C ASP A 3 23.60 -6.93 8.23
N LEU A 4 23.69 -7.67 9.34
CA LEU A 4 22.58 -7.87 10.27
C LEU A 4 22.28 -6.58 11.05
N VAL A 5 23.33 -5.84 11.41
CA VAL A 5 23.22 -4.49 12.00
C VAL A 5 22.64 -3.51 10.99
N GLY A 6 23.07 -3.58 9.73
CA GLY A 6 22.52 -2.83 8.60
C GLY A 6 21.01 -3.04 8.52
N ILE A 7 20.57 -4.28 8.29
CA ILE A 7 19.15 -4.64 8.17
C ILE A 7 18.33 -4.13 9.36
N ILE A 8 18.76 -4.40 10.60
CA ILE A 8 18.03 -3.96 11.81
C ILE A 8 17.94 -2.42 11.83
N SER A 9 19.05 -1.73 11.57
CA SER A 9 19.08 -0.26 11.60
C SER A 9 18.17 0.35 10.52
N GLY A 10 18.16 -0.20 9.30
CA GLY A 10 17.29 0.29 8.22
C GLY A 10 15.82 0.10 8.54
N PHE A 11 15.43 -1.04 9.13
CA PHE A 11 14.06 -1.26 9.59
C PHE A 11 13.65 -0.27 10.70
N ILE A 12 14.53 -0.04 11.68
CA ILE A 12 14.27 0.94 12.75
C ILE A 12 14.11 2.34 12.16
N ILE A 13 14.96 2.73 11.22
CA ILE A 13 14.91 4.04 10.56
C ILE A 13 13.62 4.18 9.75
N LEU A 14 13.27 3.17 8.95
CA LEU A 14 12.03 3.16 8.19
C LEU A 14 10.81 3.33 9.11
N ALA A 15 10.74 2.55 10.18
CA ALA A 15 9.66 2.64 11.17
C ALA A 15 9.62 4.01 11.85
N THR A 16 10.78 4.57 12.19
CA THR A 16 10.89 5.90 12.81
C THR A 16 10.43 7.01 11.86
N LEU A 17 10.84 6.96 10.59
CA LEU A 17 10.44 7.94 9.57
C LEU A 17 8.93 7.89 9.30
N ILE A 18 8.36 6.68 9.24
CA ILE A 18 6.91 6.50 9.11
C ILE A 18 6.18 7.04 10.35
N TYR A 19 6.71 6.79 11.56
CA TYR A 19 6.16 7.33 12.81
C TYR A 19 6.18 8.87 12.82
N LEU A 20 7.22 9.47 12.24
CA LEU A 20 7.35 10.91 12.04
C LEU A 20 6.49 11.46 10.89
N LYS A 21 5.62 10.63 10.30
CA LYS A 21 4.71 10.97 9.19
C LYS A 21 5.45 11.48 7.94
N VAL A 22 6.70 11.02 7.74
CA VAL A 22 7.40 11.25 6.46
C VAL A 22 6.68 10.46 5.38
N ASP A 23 6.59 11.05 4.18
CA ASP A 23 6.05 10.36 3.00
C ASP A 23 6.71 8.99 2.82
N PHE A 24 5.89 7.97 2.58
CA PHE A 24 6.34 6.57 2.54
C PHE A 24 7.43 6.33 1.50
N GLY A 25 7.31 6.96 0.31
CA GLY A 25 8.32 6.85 -0.74
C GLY A 25 9.66 7.45 -0.31
N LYS A 26 9.62 8.64 0.30
CA LYS A 26 10.83 9.29 0.85
C LYS A 26 11.45 8.47 1.99
N ALA A 27 10.61 7.91 2.86
CA ALA A 27 11.07 7.10 3.99
C ALA A 27 11.81 5.84 3.50
N ILE A 28 11.29 5.16 2.49
CA ILE A 28 11.96 4.01 1.87
C ILE A 28 13.28 4.43 1.24
N MET A 29 13.32 5.52 0.45
CA MET A 29 14.57 5.96 -0.19
C MET A 29 15.67 6.22 0.83
N VAL A 30 15.36 6.91 1.93
CA VAL A 30 16.33 7.20 3.00
C VAL A 30 16.76 5.93 3.72
N ALA A 31 15.82 5.06 4.08
CA ALA A 31 16.14 3.80 4.75
C ALA A 31 17.03 2.90 3.87
N THR A 32 16.73 2.77 2.57
CA THR A 32 17.53 2.00 1.62
C THR A 32 18.91 2.60 1.40
N LEU A 33 19.04 3.92 1.35
CA LEU A 33 20.35 4.58 1.23
C LEU A 33 21.22 4.30 2.46
N ILE A 34 20.64 4.38 3.66
CA ILE A 34 21.37 4.09 4.90
C ILE A 34 21.73 2.60 4.98
N LEU A 35 20.82 1.71 4.57
CA LEU A 35 21.10 0.28 4.46
C LEU A 35 22.28 -0.01 3.55
N LEU A 36 22.31 0.61 2.37
CA LEU A 36 23.40 0.46 1.42
C LEU A 36 24.74 0.94 2.02
N LEU A 37 24.75 2.12 2.64
CA LEU A 37 25.96 2.69 3.26
C LEU A 37 26.50 1.85 4.42
N LEU A 38 25.62 1.18 5.19
CA LEU A 38 26.02 0.38 6.35
C LEU A 38 26.44 -1.05 5.98
N SER A 39 25.83 -1.63 4.95
CA SER A 39 26.14 -2.99 4.49
C SER A 39 27.32 -3.02 3.51
N GLU A 40 27.39 -2.08 2.58
CA GLU A 40 28.44 -2.02 1.54
C GLU A 40 28.92 -0.57 1.34
N PRO A 41 29.86 -0.08 2.17
CA PRO A 41 30.33 1.32 2.13
C PRO A 41 31.23 1.65 0.93
N SER A 42 31.47 0.69 0.02
CA SER A 42 32.34 0.88 -1.14
C SER A 42 31.64 1.65 -2.27
N LEU A 43 32.43 2.27 -3.16
CA LEU A 43 31.89 2.97 -4.35
C LEU A 43 31.13 2.02 -5.30
N GLN A 44 31.27 0.69 -5.14
CA GLN A 44 30.50 -0.31 -5.89
C GLN A 44 29.03 -0.36 -5.48
N GLY A 45 28.69 0.05 -4.26
CA GLY A 45 27.28 0.15 -3.83
C GLY A 45 26.47 1.10 -4.71
N LEU A 46 27.09 2.15 -5.25
CA LEU A 46 26.41 3.08 -6.18
C LEU A 46 26.08 2.41 -7.53
N SER A 47 26.93 1.51 -8.02
CA SER A 47 26.60 0.75 -9.24
C SER A 47 25.43 -0.20 -9.05
N TRP A 48 25.24 -0.76 -7.84
CA TRP A 48 24.09 -1.61 -7.55
C TRP A 48 22.77 -0.85 -7.62
N ILE A 49 22.75 0.42 -7.22
CA ILE A 49 21.55 1.25 -7.39
C ILE A 49 21.13 1.29 -8.85
N THR A 50 22.08 1.56 -9.75
CA THR A 50 21.79 1.66 -11.19
C THR A 50 21.41 0.31 -11.78
N GLU A 51 22.06 -0.78 -11.34
CA GLU A 51 21.80 -2.14 -11.81
C GLU A 51 20.40 -2.60 -11.41
N ILE A 52 20.04 -2.47 -10.13
CA ILE A 52 18.73 -2.86 -9.58
C ILE A 52 17.61 -2.01 -10.19
N THR A 53 17.84 -0.71 -10.42
CA THR A 53 16.83 0.19 -10.98
C THR A 53 16.52 -0.12 -12.44
N LEU A 54 17.52 -0.57 -13.21
CA LEU A 54 17.38 -0.90 -14.64
C LEU A 54 17.14 -2.38 -14.89
N GLU A 55 17.11 -3.20 -13.84
CA GLU A 55 16.81 -4.61 -13.93
C GLU A 55 15.40 -4.83 -14.52
N SER A 56 15.29 -5.79 -15.44
CA SER A 56 14.05 -6.06 -16.16
C SER A 56 12.89 -6.38 -15.22
N ASP A 57 13.16 -7.10 -14.12
CA ASP A 57 12.15 -7.46 -13.14
C ASP A 57 11.64 -6.25 -12.36
N THR A 58 12.53 -5.34 -11.95
CA THR A 58 12.17 -4.08 -11.31
C THR A 58 11.29 -3.22 -12.21
N LEU A 59 11.69 -3.05 -13.47
CA LEU A 59 10.91 -2.28 -14.46
C LEU A 59 9.56 -2.92 -14.76
N SER A 60 9.53 -4.26 -14.84
CA SER A 60 8.29 -5.01 -15.04
C SER A 60 7.34 -4.84 -13.86
N LEU A 61 7.84 -4.92 -12.62
CA LEU A 61 7.04 -4.67 -11.42
C LEU A 61 6.48 -3.25 -11.39
N ILE A 62 7.30 -2.24 -11.70
CA ILE A 62 6.84 -0.84 -11.77
C ILE A 62 5.72 -0.72 -12.80
N ALA A 63 5.89 -1.29 -14.00
CA ALA A 63 4.89 -1.26 -15.05
C ALA A 63 3.58 -1.95 -14.63
N ILE A 64 3.68 -3.16 -14.07
CA ILE A 64 2.52 -3.95 -13.60
C ILE A 64 1.77 -3.19 -12.51
N ILE A 65 2.46 -2.70 -11.47
CA ILE A 65 1.83 -1.97 -10.36
C ILE A 65 1.17 -0.68 -10.87
N THR A 66 1.84 0.05 -11.78
CA THR A 66 1.29 1.26 -12.39
C THR A 66 0.03 0.96 -13.19
N GLN A 67 0.03 -0.12 -13.97
CA GLN A 67 -1.11 -0.52 -14.78
C GLN A 67 -2.29 -0.99 -13.91
N ILE A 68 -2.02 -1.73 -12.84
CA ILE A 68 -3.04 -2.13 -11.87
C ILE A 68 -3.64 -0.90 -11.19
N ALA A 69 -2.81 0.07 -10.76
CA ALA A 69 -3.28 1.32 -10.17
C ALA A 69 -4.10 2.16 -11.15
N PHE A 70 -3.66 2.24 -12.42
CA PHE A 70 -4.38 2.91 -13.49
C PHE A 70 -5.75 2.26 -13.74
N LEU A 71 -5.81 0.94 -13.79
CA LEU A 71 -7.06 0.20 -13.93
C LEU A 71 -7.98 0.43 -12.71
N GLY A 72 -7.41 0.42 -11.49
CA GLY A 72 -8.14 0.74 -10.27
C GLY A 72 -8.74 2.15 -10.30
N TYR A 73 -7.98 3.13 -10.81
CA TYR A 73 -8.47 4.49 -11.03
C TYR A 73 -9.64 4.51 -12.02
N LEU A 74 -9.52 3.84 -13.17
CA LEU A 74 -10.61 3.77 -14.15
C LEU A 74 -11.89 3.14 -13.59
N TYR A 75 -11.78 2.07 -12.80
CA TYR A 75 -12.93 1.44 -12.15
C TYR A 75 -13.63 2.34 -11.14
N LYS A 76 -12.87 3.19 -10.46
CA LYS A 76 -13.39 4.19 -9.52
C LYS A 76 -14.05 5.36 -10.26
N ASP A 77 -13.37 5.89 -11.27
CA ASP A 77 -13.82 7.04 -12.08
C ASP A 77 -15.10 6.72 -12.87
N SER A 78 -15.23 5.49 -13.37
CA SER A 78 -16.42 5.00 -14.06
C SER A 78 -17.58 4.60 -13.14
N GLU A 79 -17.49 4.89 -11.84
CA GLU A 79 -18.47 4.54 -10.79
C GLU A 79 -18.83 3.05 -10.66
N GLN A 80 -18.08 2.16 -11.34
CA GLN A 80 -18.38 0.72 -11.36
C GLN A 80 -18.23 0.10 -9.98
N VAL A 81 -17.18 0.49 -9.25
CA VAL A 81 -16.93 0.06 -7.86
C VAL A 81 -18.09 0.47 -6.96
N MET A 82 -18.52 1.72 -7.06
CA MET A 82 -19.62 2.27 -6.25
C MET A 82 -20.95 1.58 -6.54
N ARG A 83 -21.21 1.30 -7.82
CA ARG A 83 -22.40 0.54 -8.23
C ARG A 83 -22.36 -0.88 -7.68
N MET A 84 -21.24 -1.58 -7.80
CA MET A 84 -21.08 -2.93 -7.24
C MET A 84 -21.35 -2.98 -5.73
N ILE A 85 -20.82 -2.02 -4.98
CA ILE A 85 -21.03 -1.93 -3.52
C ILE A 85 -22.52 -1.71 -3.20
N LYS A 86 -23.19 -0.82 -3.94
CA LYS A 86 -24.62 -0.56 -3.76
C LYS A 86 -25.48 -1.81 -4.02
N GLU A 87 -25.20 -2.53 -5.11
CA GLU A 87 -25.91 -3.77 -5.44
C GLU A 87 -25.63 -4.87 -4.42
N LEU A 88 -24.39 -4.98 -3.93
CA LEU A 88 -24.04 -5.94 -2.88
C LEU A 88 -24.76 -5.63 -1.57
N ARG A 89 -24.82 -4.35 -1.17
CA ARG A 89 -25.57 -3.90 0.01
C ARG A 89 -27.06 -4.28 -0.10
N ALA A 90 -27.64 -4.17 -1.29
CA ALA A 90 -29.02 -4.57 -1.55
C ALA A 90 -29.23 -6.09 -1.57
N ALA A 91 -28.21 -6.85 -2.00
CA ALA A 91 -28.26 -8.31 -2.06
C ALA A 91 -28.04 -8.99 -0.70
N LEU A 92 -27.35 -8.34 0.24
CA LEU A 92 -27.06 -8.90 1.56
C LEU A 92 -28.26 -8.76 2.51
N PRO A 93 -28.70 -9.87 3.13
CA PRO A 93 -29.91 -9.88 3.97
C PRO A 93 -29.70 -9.28 5.36
N ASP A 94 -28.47 -9.23 5.88
CA ASP A 94 -28.14 -8.75 7.23
C ASP A 94 -27.07 -7.64 7.17
N ARG A 95 -27.29 -6.55 7.91
CA ARG A 95 -26.35 -5.42 8.08
C ARG A 95 -25.02 -5.86 8.64
N ARG A 96 -24.98 -6.91 9.47
CA ARG A 96 -23.72 -7.48 9.98
C ARG A 96 -22.84 -7.99 8.85
N MET A 97 -23.44 -8.55 7.80
CA MET A 97 -22.70 -9.01 6.62
C MET A 97 -22.19 -7.82 5.80
N VAL A 98 -22.93 -6.71 5.74
CA VAL A 98 -22.54 -5.48 5.03
C VAL A 98 -21.28 -4.87 5.66
N ILE A 99 -21.25 -4.74 7.00
CA ILE A 99 -20.09 -4.21 7.76
C ILE A 99 -18.81 -5.01 7.50
N GLY A 100 -18.89 -6.32 7.34
CA GLY A 100 -17.72 -7.15 7.04
C GLY A 100 -17.35 -7.19 5.55
N SER A 101 -18.35 -7.24 4.68
CA SER A 101 -18.14 -7.51 3.24
C SER A 101 -17.64 -6.29 2.48
N ILE A 102 -18.13 -5.09 2.81
CA ILE A 102 -17.71 -3.85 2.13
C ILE A 102 -16.21 -3.59 2.36
N PRO A 103 -15.68 -3.56 3.60
CA PRO A 103 -14.25 -3.38 3.84
C PRO A 103 -13.41 -4.51 3.24
N ALA A 104 -13.89 -5.75 3.25
CA ALA A 104 -13.19 -6.87 2.63
C ALA A 104 -13.02 -6.66 1.12
N LEU A 105 -14.07 -6.21 0.41
CA LEU A 105 -13.98 -5.88 -1.00
C LEU A 105 -13.06 -4.69 -1.27
N PHE A 106 -13.09 -3.65 -0.43
CA PHE A 106 -12.14 -2.54 -0.52
C PHE A 106 -10.70 -2.96 -0.24
N GLY A 107 -10.48 -3.91 0.66
CA GLY A 107 -9.16 -4.47 0.96
C GLY A 107 -8.61 -5.32 -0.19
N LEU A 108 -9.48 -5.91 -1.01
CA LEU A 108 -9.09 -6.62 -2.23
C LEU A 108 -8.82 -5.66 -3.42
N MET A 109 -9.23 -4.39 -3.32
CA MET A 109 -8.95 -3.42 -4.38
C MET A 109 -7.51 -2.90 -4.28
N PRO A 110 -6.77 -2.83 -5.40
CA PRO A 110 -5.42 -2.32 -5.43
C PRO A 110 -5.40 -0.78 -5.49
N MET A 111 -6.12 -0.14 -4.56
CA MET A 111 -6.17 1.31 -4.43
C MET A 111 -5.63 1.76 -3.07
N PRO A 112 -4.73 2.76 -3.04
CA PRO A 112 -4.32 3.38 -1.79
C PRO A 112 -5.53 4.02 -1.11
N GLY A 113 -5.67 3.81 0.21
CA GLY A 113 -6.78 4.37 0.99
C GLY A 113 -8.03 3.50 1.08
N GLY A 114 -7.95 2.19 0.82
CA GLY A 114 -9.08 1.26 1.00
C GLY A 114 -9.78 1.41 2.36
N ALA A 115 -9.03 1.55 3.46
CA ALA A 115 -9.60 1.80 4.80
C ALA A 115 -10.25 3.19 4.93
N LEU A 116 -9.63 4.21 4.34
CA LEU A 116 -10.10 5.60 4.41
C LEU A 116 -11.37 5.83 3.57
N VAL A 117 -11.53 5.07 2.48
CA VAL A 117 -12.72 5.10 1.62
C VAL A 117 -13.81 4.15 2.12
N SER A 118 -13.46 2.98 2.67
CA SER A 118 -14.46 1.99 3.12
C SER A 118 -15.11 2.33 4.46
N ALA A 119 -14.39 2.99 5.38
CA ALA A 119 -14.93 3.37 6.70
C ALA A 119 -16.24 4.17 6.61
N PRO A 120 -16.32 5.33 5.92
CA PRO A 120 -17.57 6.10 5.83
C PRO A 120 -18.71 5.38 5.09
N MET A 121 -18.44 4.27 4.40
CA MET A 121 -19.46 3.53 3.66
C MET A 121 -20.22 2.51 4.50
N ILE A 122 -19.69 2.20 5.70
CA ILE A 122 -20.31 1.29 6.66
C ILE A 122 -20.68 1.97 7.98
N ASP A 123 -20.36 3.26 8.15
CA ASP A 123 -20.69 4.02 9.37
C ASP A 123 -22.19 3.98 9.67
N ASP A 124 -23.04 4.15 8.65
CA ASP A 124 -24.51 4.06 8.79
C ASP A 124 -24.96 2.70 9.34
N GLU A 125 -24.35 1.61 8.88
CA GLU A 125 -24.63 0.26 9.38
C GLU A 125 -24.11 0.03 10.80
N GLY A 126 -22.92 0.55 11.11
CA GLY A 126 -22.27 0.45 12.42
C GLY A 126 -23.12 1.13 13.49
N ASP A 127 -23.52 2.38 13.24
CA ASP A 127 -24.38 3.17 14.14
C ASP A 127 -25.69 2.46 14.43
N GLN A 128 -26.33 1.89 13.40
CA GLN A 128 -27.60 1.17 13.55
C GLN A 128 -27.47 -0.15 14.31
N LEU A 129 -26.25 -0.69 14.40
CA LEU A 129 -25.91 -1.88 15.18
C LEU A 129 -25.28 -1.55 16.54
N ASN A 130 -25.09 -0.26 16.86
CA ASN A 130 -24.35 0.23 18.04
C ASN A 130 -22.93 -0.35 18.14
N LEU A 131 -22.23 -0.39 17.01
CA LEU A 131 -20.82 -0.80 16.86
C LEU A 131 -19.99 0.39 16.42
#